data_AF-C7XNV2-F1
#
_entry.id   AF-C7XNV2-F1
#
_cell.length_a   1.000
_cell.length_b   1.000
_cell.length_c   1.000
_cell.angle_alpha   90.00
_cell.angle_beta   90.00
_cell.angle_gamma   90.00
#
_symmetry.space_group_name_H-M   'P 1'
#
loop_
_entity.id
_entity.type
_entity.pdbx_description
1 polymer ?
#
loop_
_entity_poly.entity_id
_entity_poly.type
_entity_poly.pdbx_seq_one_letter_code
_entity_poly.pdbx_strand_id
1 'polypeptide(L)'
;MKLLSLEKYLLENNIDDEEFKKLVIKISEKLELEALSEDRKLTDEEIDYEYIDFLIAETLESLKDDVCSCEDDCGVEDCCGTRVEKNLKKVYEMALYMLREGISYDDLTQEGIIGLIKAHELFEEDKDFKLYKDYYIAREMFNYINNYANYRKSAFKDYAKHEIHKNNHLKVSLKDRNKSEELKKLEKENKEKHIKEIKQLEKRAETLFDYLNLKYRLSEREIKVVVMYYGLDGHEKKAFSQIAEATKIDDDNLDKILKGAMFKLSNVDEKVEL
;
A
#
# COMPACT_ATOMS: atom_id res chain seq x y z
N MET A 1 14.33 4.78 -13.71
CA MET A 1 13.86 5.61 -12.57
C MET A 1 13.46 4.66 -11.47
N LYS A 2 13.86 4.91 -10.21
CA LYS A 2 13.41 4.08 -9.09
C LYS A 2 11.99 4.47 -8.65
N LEU A 3 11.18 3.49 -8.24
CA LEU A 3 9.82 3.73 -7.75
C LEU A 3 9.76 4.78 -6.64
N LEU A 4 10.59 4.66 -5.60
CA LEU A 4 10.64 5.63 -4.51
C LEU A 4 11.01 7.05 -4.96
N SER A 5 11.84 7.18 -6.00
CA SER A 5 12.18 8.48 -6.57
C SER A 5 10.96 9.13 -7.24
N LEU A 6 10.14 8.33 -7.92
CA LEU A 6 8.87 8.79 -8.47
C LEU A 6 7.90 9.21 -7.36
N GLU A 7 7.72 8.39 -6.33
CA GLU A 7 6.84 8.69 -5.19
C GLU A 7 7.23 10.03 -4.50
N LYS A 8 8.52 10.24 -4.23
CA LYS A 8 9.02 11.50 -3.66
C LYS A 8 8.75 12.70 -4.58
N TYR A 9 8.98 12.53 -5.87
CA TYR A 9 8.73 13.58 -6.86
C TYR A 9 7.25 13.96 -6.92
N LEU A 10 6.34 12.98 -6.90
CA LEU A 10 4.89 13.21 -6.87
C LEU A 10 4.45 13.94 -5.59
N LEU A 11 5.00 13.54 -4.44
CA LEU A 11 4.70 14.14 -3.15
C LEU A 11 5.13 15.62 -3.05
N GLU A 12 6.28 15.96 -3.62
CA GLU A 12 6.83 17.33 -3.58
C GLU A 12 6.15 18.30 -4.55
N ASN A 13 5.68 17.81 -5.71
CA ASN A 13 5.27 18.67 -6.83
C ASN A 13 3.75 18.76 -7.04
N ASN A 14 2.94 17.88 -6.40
CA ASN A 14 1.47 17.87 -6.52
C ASN A 14 0.96 18.01 -7.98
N ILE A 15 1.42 17.09 -8.82
CA ILE A 15 1.36 17.15 -10.28
C ILE A 15 -0.03 16.75 -10.81
N ASP A 16 -0.61 17.59 -11.67
CA ASP A 16 -1.87 17.27 -12.34
C ASP A 16 -1.73 16.27 -13.50
N ASP A 17 -2.84 15.85 -14.11
CA ASP A 17 -2.83 14.84 -15.18
C ASP A 17 -2.06 15.26 -16.43
N GLU A 18 -2.12 16.55 -16.80
CA GLU A 18 -1.45 17.08 -17.98
C GLU A 18 0.06 17.24 -17.76
N GLU A 19 0.44 17.70 -16.57
CA GLU A 19 1.83 17.77 -16.16
C GLU A 19 2.45 16.38 -16.04
N PHE A 20 1.70 15.41 -15.50
CA PHE A 20 2.17 14.03 -15.41
C PHE A 20 2.31 13.39 -16.80
N LYS A 21 1.35 13.61 -17.71
CA LYS A 21 1.47 13.16 -19.10
C LYS A 21 2.77 13.69 -19.73
N LYS A 22 3.10 14.96 -19.55
CA LYS A 22 4.35 15.57 -20.04
C LYS A 22 5.59 14.96 -19.39
N LEU A 23 5.53 14.62 -18.10
CA LEU A 23 6.62 13.94 -17.40
C LEU A 23 6.87 12.57 -18.02
N VAL A 24 5.85 11.72 -18.14
CA VAL A 24 5.98 10.35 -18.68
C VAL A 24 6.51 10.38 -20.12
N ILE A 25 6.11 11.36 -20.93
CA ILE A 25 6.64 11.54 -22.30
C ILE A 25 8.15 11.80 -22.33
N LYS A 26 8.68 12.52 -21.32
CA LYS A 26 10.11 12.84 -21.24
C LYS A 26 10.93 11.69 -20.64
N ILE A 27 10.29 10.76 -19.95
CA ILE A 27 10.97 9.65 -19.31
C ILE A 27 11.22 8.55 -20.34
N SER A 28 12.49 8.18 -20.52
CA SER A 28 12.93 7.10 -21.40
C SER A 28 13.39 5.85 -20.66
N GLU A 29 13.48 5.92 -19.33
CA GLU A 29 13.97 4.86 -18.46
C GLU A 29 12.84 4.01 -17.87
N LYS A 30 13.11 2.72 -17.64
CA LYS A 30 12.15 1.83 -16.97
C LYS A 30 11.96 2.21 -15.51
N LEU A 31 10.75 1.97 -15.00
CA LEU A 31 10.46 2.07 -13.58
C LEU A 31 11.00 0.82 -12.88
N GLU A 32 11.99 1.01 -12.02
CA GLU A 32 12.63 -0.05 -11.26
C GLU A 32 11.88 -0.23 -9.93
N LEU A 33 11.40 -1.46 -9.71
CA LEU A 33 10.76 -1.87 -8.47
C LEU A 33 11.85 -2.30 -7.48
N GLU A 34 12.05 -1.49 -6.44
CA GLU A 34 12.99 -1.79 -5.36
C GLU A 34 12.22 -1.86 -4.05
N ALA A 35 12.36 -2.97 -3.34
CA ALA A 35 11.83 -3.10 -1.98
C ALA A 35 12.75 -2.35 -1.00
N LEU A 36 12.17 -1.60 -0.07
CA LEU A 36 12.94 -0.99 1.02
C LEU A 36 13.21 -1.98 2.14
N SER A 37 14.27 -1.73 2.91
CA SER A 37 14.73 -2.59 4.00
C SER A 37 13.89 -2.49 5.29
N GLU A 38 12.93 -1.58 5.35
CA GLU A 38 12.09 -1.35 6.54
C GLU A 38 10.68 -1.90 6.30
N ASP A 39 10.56 -3.23 6.44
CA ASP A 39 9.29 -3.94 6.47
C ASP A 39 8.74 -4.09 7.91
N ARG A 40 7.42 -4.16 8.05
CA ARG A 40 6.80 -4.61 9.30
C ARG A 40 7.06 -6.12 9.46
N LYS A 41 7.86 -6.46 10.47
CA LYS A 41 8.02 -7.85 10.90
C LYS A 41 6.87 -8.23 11.81
N LEU A 42 5.96 -9.05 11.30
CA LEU A 42 5.01 -9.77 12.13
C LEU A 42 5.77 -10.82 12.95
N THR A 43 5.37 -10.97 14.20
CA THR A 43 5.80 -12.09 15.05
C THR A 43 5.07 -13.38 14.66
N ASP A 44 5.63 -14.54 14.97
CA ASP A 44 4.99 -15.84 14.72
C ASP A 44 3.61 -15.97 15.43
N GLU A 45 3.37 -15.16 16.48
CA GLU A 45 2.08 -15.11 17.20
C GLU A 45 1.03 -14.25 16.47
N GLU A 46 1.46 -13.29 15.65
CA GLU A 46 0.56 -12.45 14.86
C GLU A 46 0.17 -13.08 13.53
N ILE A 47 0.98 -14.02 13.03
CA ILE A 47 0.71 -14.73 11.78
C ILE A 47 -0.19 -15.92 12.08
N ASP A 48 -1.44 -15.84 11.61
CA ASP A 48 -2.28 -17.03 11.51
C ASP A 48 -1.90 -17.79 10.23
N TYR A 49 -1.02 -18.78 10.37
CA TYR A 49 -0.59 -19.64 9.27
C TYR A 49 -1.68 -20.59 8.74
N GLU A 50 -2.82 -20.71 9.46
CA GLU A 50 -4.00 -21.44 9.00
C GLU A 50 -4.98 -20.53 8.23
N TYR A 51 -4.85 -19.21 8.39
CA TYR A 51 -5.63 -18.24 7.65
C TYR A 51 -5.09 -18.06 6.23
N ILE A 52 -5.95 -18.33 5.26
CA ILE A 52 -5.71 -18.04 3.85
C ILE A 52 -6.84 -17.14 3.35
N ASP A 53 -6.48 -15.98 2.81
CA ASP A 53 -7.40 -15.16 2.07
C ASP A 53 -7.67 -15.82 0.72
N PHE A 54 -8.74 -16.63 0.66
CA PHE A 54 -9.13 -17.37 -0.53
C PHE A 54 -9.40 -16.45 -1.72
N LEU A 55 -9.88 -15.23 -1.50
CA LEU A 55 -10.20 -14.31 -2.59
C LEU A 55 -8.92 -13.81 -3.26
N ILE A 56 -7.92 -13.40 -2.46
CA ILE A 56 -6.63 -12.96 -2.99
C ILE A 56 -5.91 -14.13 -3.67
N ALA A 57 -5.90 -15.30 -3.04
CA ALA A 57 -5.27 -16.49 -3.61
C ALA A 57 -5.91 -16.88 -4.96
N GLU A 58 -7.25 -16.96 -5.02
CA GLU A 58 -7.99 -17.26 -6.25
C GLU A 58 -7.73 -16.22 -7.33
N THR A 59 -7.71 -14.94 -6.96
CA THR A 59 -7.41 -13.84 -7.88
C THR A 59 -6.03 -14.02 -8.52
N LEU A 60 -4.98 -14.18 -7.70
CA LEU A 60 -3.61 -14.36 -8.19
C LEU A 60 -3.45 -15.65 -9.00
N GLU A 61 -4.13 -16.74 -8.61
CA GLU A 61 -4.12 -17.98 -9.38
C GLU A 61 -4.83 -17.86 -10.74
N SER A 62 -5.89 -17.06 -10.81
CA SER A 62 -6.68 -16.87 -12.03
C SER A 62 -6.03 -15.95 -13.06
N LEU A 63 -4.98 -15.21 -12.68
CA LEU A 63 -4.24 -14.35 -13.61
C LEU A 63 -3.65 -15.18 -14.74
N LYS A 64 -4.06 -14.86 -15.98
CA LYS A 64 -3.54 -15.51 -17.18
C LYS A 64 -2.02 -15.36 -17.22
N ASP A 65 -1.32 -16.42 -17.56
CA ASP A 65 0.09 -16.30 -17.87
C ASP A 65 0.26 -15.44 -19.11
N ASP A 66 1.07 -14.38 -19.01
CA ASP A 66 1.38 -13.47 -20.13
C ASP A 66 2.07 -14.20 -21.30
N VAL A 67 2.47 -15.46 -21.09
CA VAL A 67 2.99 -16.38 -22.10
C VAL A 67 1.83 -16.84 -22.99
N CYS A 68 1.34 -15.95 -23.85
CA CYS A 68 0.53 -16.42 -24.97
C CYS A 68 1.43 -17.23 -25.89
N SER A 69 1.19 -18.55 -25.97
CA SER A 69 1.85 -19.44 -26.92
C SER A 69 1.40 -19.23 -28.36
N CYS A 70 0.50 -18.27 -28.60
CA CYS A 70 0.03 -17.84 -29.91
C CYS A 70 1.11 -17.00 -30.60
N GLU A 71 2.29 -17.56 -30.80
CA GLU A 71 3.42 -16.83 -31.37
C GLU A 71 3.20 -16.42 -32.84
N ASP A 72 2.18 -16.94 -33.54
CA ASP A 72 1.84 -16.53 -34.90
C ASP A 72 0.32 -16.63 -35.18
N ASP A 73 -0.26 -15.56 -35.71
CA ASP A 73 -1.46 -15.53 -36.55
C ASP A 73 -2.65 -16.40 -36.10
N CYS A 74 -3.11 -16.23 -34.85
CA CYS A 74 -4.50 -16.57 -34.58
C CYS A 74 -5.38 -15.52 -35.27
N GLY A 75 -5.93 -15.88 -36.43
CA GLY A 75 -6.87 -15.08 -37.23
C GLY A 75 -8.22 -14.79 -36.55
N VAL A 76 -8.21 -14.61 -35.23
CA VAL A 76 -9.32 -14.26 -34.36
C VAL A 76 -8.96 -12.93 -33.70
N GLU A 77 -9.83 -11.94 -33.86
CA GLU A 77 -9.75 -10.69 -33.13
C GLU A 77 -9.78 -11.01 -31.62
N ASP A 78 -8.77 -10.56 -30.87
CA ASP A 78 -8.63 -10.79 -29.42
C ASP A 78 -8.33 -12.23 -28.96
N CYS A 79 -7.57 -12.99 -29.74
CA CYS A 79 -7.08 -14.33 -29.38
C CYS A 79 -6.39 -14.46 -28.00
N CYS A 80 -5.97 -13.36 -27.37
CA CYS A 80 -5.09 -13.37 -26.20
C CYS A 80 -5.51 -12.35 -25.11
N GLY A 81 -6.68 -11.72 -25.23
CA GLY A 81 -7.15 -10.69 -24.31
C GLY A 81 -6.65 -9.26 -24.62
N THR A 82 -7.37 -8.30 -24.05
CA THR A 82 -7.10 -6.86 -24.24
C THR A 82 -5.73 -6.43 -23.72
N ARG A 83 -5.26 -5.25 -24.15
CA ARG A 83 -4.02 -4.64 -23.62
C ARG A 83 -4.07 -4.49 -22.09
N VAL A 84 -5.25 -4.26 -21.50
CA VAL A 84 -5.41 -4.20 -20.05
C VAL A 84 -5.27 -5.61 -19.43
N GLU A 85 -5.96 -6.62 -19.96
CA GLU A 85 -5.90 -8.00 -19.45
C GLU A 85 -4.47 -8.56 -19.41
N LYS A 86 -3.71 -8.38 -20.49
CA LYS A 86 -2.31 -8.84 -20.62
C LYS A 86 -1.31 -8.14 -19.69
N ASN A 87 -1.76 -7.17 -18.90
CA ASN A 87 -0.90 -6.38 -18.04
C ASN A 87 -1.40 -6.34 -16.60
N LEU A 88 -2.41 -7.14 -16.25
CA LEU A 88 -2.92 -7.24 -14.88
C LEU A 88 -1.85 -7.75 -13.91
N LYS A 89 -1.07 -8.78 -14.28
CA LYS A 89 0.04 -9.30 -13.46
C LYS A 89 1.00 -8.20 -13.00
N LYS A 90 1.28 -7.23 -13.89
CA LYS A 90 2.12 -6.08 -13.55
C LYS A 90 1.50 -5.20 -12.45
N VAL A 91 0.18 -5.01 -12.45
CA VAL A 91 -0.51 -4.27 -11.40
C VAL A 91 -0.35 -4.98 -10.06
N TYR A 92 -0.63 -6.29 -10.01
CA TYR A 92 -0.48 -7.09 -8.79
C TYR A 92 0.96 -7.12 -8.29
N GLU A 93 1.95 -7.26 -9.19
CA GLU A 93 3.38 -7.16 -8.88
C GLU A 93 3.69 -5.81 -8.21
N MET A 94 3.33 -4.69 -8.86
CA MET A 94 3.62 -3.35 -8.35
C MET A 94 2.96 -3.07 -7.00
N ALA A 95 1.75 -3.58 -6.79
CA ALA A 95 1.07 -3.47 -5.51
C ALA A 95 1.85 -4.14 -4.37
N LEU A 96 2.57 -5.25 -4.62
CA LEU A 96 3.42 -5.88 -3.59
C LEU A 96 4.52 -4.94 -3.08
N TYR A 97 5.11 -4.15 -3.99
CA TYR A 97 6.13 -3.16 -3.65
C TYR A 97 5.53 -1.88 -3.04
N MET A 98 4.28 -1.56 -3.36
CA MET A 98 3.63 -0.33 -2.88
C MET A 98 2.76 -0.52 -1.63
N LEU A 99 2.54 -1.76 -1.19
CA LEU A 99 1.67 -2.05 -0.06
C LEU A 99 2.23 -1.51 1.27
N ARG A 100 1.46 -0.64 1.92
CA ARG A 100 1.80 0.00 3.21
C ARG A 100 0.88 -0.42 4.34
N GLU A 101 1.31 -0.22 5.59
CA GLU A 101 0.47 -0.44 6.78
C GLU A 101 -0.87 0.32 6.67
N GLY A 102 -1.96 -0.37 7.01
CA GLY A 102 -3.31 0.18 6.97
C GLY A 102 -3.95 0.31 5.57
N ILE A 103 -3.22 -0.08 4.51
CA ILE A 103 -3.71 -0.11 3.13
C ILE A 103 -4.17 -1.53 2.76
N SER A 104 -5.38 -1.63 2.20
CA SER A 104 -5.91 -2.87 1.60
C SER A 104 -5.17 -3.18 0.30
N TYR A 105 -4.76 -4.44 0.12
CA TYR A 105 -4.14 -4.89 -1.12
C TYR A 105 -5.14 -4.86 -2.30
N ASP A 106 -6.40 -5.24 -2.05
CA ASP A 106 -7.45 -5.21 -3.07
C ASP A 106 -7.78 -3.79 -3.52
N ASP A 107 -7.82 -2.83 -2.59
CA ASP A 107 -8.06 -1.43 -2.97
C ASP A 107 -6.85 -0.87 -3.73
N LEU A 108 -5.63 -1.17 -3.29
CA LEU A 108 -4.42 -0.70 -3.96
C LEU A 108 -4.29 -1.26 -5.38
N THR A 109 -4.63 -2.54 -5.58
CA THR A 109 -4.63 -3.18 -6.91
C THR A 109 -5.73 -2.60 -7.80
N GLN A 110 -6.92 -2.31 -7.27
CA GLN A 110 -7.99 -1.63 -8.02
C GLN A 110 -7.55 -0.23 -8.51
N GLU A 111 -6.89 0.56 -7.67
CA GLU A 111 -6.33 1.86 -8.04
C GLU A 111 -5.22 1.70 -9.11
N GLY A 112 -4.41 0.66 -8.98
CA GLY A 112 -3.45 0.27 -10.01
C GLY A 112 -4.10 -0.08 -11.35
N ILE A 113 -5.23 -0.79 -11.35
CA ILE A 113 -6.02 -1.12 -12.54
C ILE A 113 -6.54 0.17 -13.19
N ILE A 114 -7.01 1.14 -12.39
CA ILE A 114 -7.41 2.46 -12.90
C ILE A 114 -6.22 3.13 -13.62
N GLY A 115 -5.02 3.08 -13.03
CA GLY A 115 -3.79 3.57 -13.67
C GLY A 115 -3.48 2.87 -14.99
N LEU A 116 -3.64 1.55 -15.05
CA LEU A 116 -3.46 0.77 -16.28
C LEU A 116 -4.48 1.14 -17.37
N ILE A 117 -5.75 1.36 -17.00
CA ILE A 117 -6.81 1.80 -17.93
C ILE A 117 -6.48 3.19 -18.48
N LYS A 118 -6.13 4.15 -17.61
CA LYS A 118 -5.68 5.49 -18.04
C LYS A 118 -4.47 5.42 -18.97
N ALA A 119 -3.52 4.54 -18.67
CA ALA A 119 -2.36 4.31 -19.54
C ALA A 119 -2.78 3.81 -20.92
N HIS A 120 -3.76 2.89 -20.99
CA HIS A 120 -4.29 2.38 -22.25
C HIS A 120 -5.00 3.46 -23.08
N GLU A 121 -5.84 4.28 -22.44
CA GLU A 121 -6.62 5.34 -23.09
C GLU A 121 -5.73 6.49 -23.61
N LEU A 122 -4.69 6.84 -22.86
CA LEU A 122 -3.79 7.96 -23.18
C LEU A 122 -2.56 7.55 -24.00
N PHE A 123 -2.46 6.26 -24.35
CA PHE A 123 -1.32 5.72 -25.09
C PHE A 123 -1.28 6.27 -26.52
N GLU A 124 -0.13 6.83 -26.89
CA GLU A 124 0.18 7.25 -28.26
C GLU A 124 1.05 6.14 -28.89
N GLU A 125 0.69 5.66 -30.08
CA GLU A 125 1.24 4.42 -30.69
C GLU A 125 2.75 4.45 -30.98
N ASP A 126 3.36 5.63 -30.98
CA ASP A 126 4.80 5.84 -31.17
C ASP A 126 5.63 5.61 -29.89
N LYS A 127 4.99 5.26 -28.77
CA LYS A 127 5.63 5.06 -27.46
C LYS A 127 5.75 3.59 -27.08
N ASP A 128 6.65 3.29 -26.14
CA ASP A 128 6.72 1.96 -25.52
C ASP A 128 5.64 1.85 -24.43
N PHE A 129 4.58 1.08 -24.71
CA PHE A 129 3.50 0.85 -23.75
C PHE A 129 3.99 0.22 -22.45
N LYS A 130 5.05 -0.60 -22.51
CA LYS A 130 5.63 -1.28 -21.34
C LYS A 130 6.22 -0.27 -20.35
N LEU A 131 6.86 0.77 -20.87
CA LEU A 131 7.35 1.90 -20.09
C LEU A 131 6.19 2.75 -19.56
N TYR A 132 5.27 3.11 -20.45
CA TYR A 132 4.21 4.07 -20.17
C TYR A 132 3.27 3.61 -19.04
N LYS A 133 2.84 2.34 -19.07
CA LYS A 133 1.86 1.80 -18.12
C LYS A 133 2.36 1.82 -16.67
N ASP A 134 3.64 1.50 -16.45
CA ASP A 134 4.19 1.35 -15.10
C ASP A 134 4.13 2.69 -14.33
N TYR A 135 4.38 3.82 -15.03
CA TYR A 135 4.27 5.15 -14.42
C TYR A 135 2.85 5.50 -13.98
N TYR A 136 1.85 5.21 -14.81
CA TYR A 136 0.45 5.49 -14.47
C TYR A 136 -0.09 4.58 -13.38
N ILE A 137 0.27 3.29 -13.40
CA ILE A 137 -0.05 2.35 -12.31
C ILE A 137 0.52 2.89 -10.99
N ALA A 138 1.81 3.23 -10.97
CA ALA A 138 2.46 3.77 -9.77
C ALA A 138 1.82 5.08 -9.29
N ARG A 139 1.43 5.98 -10.22
CA ARG A 139 0.83 7.27 -9.84
C ARG A 139 -0.52 7.11 -9.16
N GLU A 140 -1.42 6.28 -9.68
CA GLU A 140 -2.74 6.09 -9.07
C GLU A 140 -2.62 5.40 -7.71
N MET A 141 -1.77 4.38 -7.60
CA MET A 141 -1.43 3.76 -6.31
C MET A 141 -0.85 4.77 -5.30
N PHE A 142 0.08 5.63 -5.75
CA PHE A 142 0.64 6.71 -4.92
C PHE A 142 -0.45 7.66 -4.43
N ASN A 143 -1.32 8.13 -5.33
CA ASN A 143 -2.40 9.05 -5.01
C ASN A 143 -3.33 8.45 -3.93
N TYR A 144 -3.69 7.18 -4.07
CA TYR A 144 -4.51 6.47 -3.10
C TYR A 144 -3.84 6.40 -1.72
N ILE A 145 -2.58 5.98 -1.65
CA ILE A 145 -1.81 5.90 -0.39
C ILE A 145 -1.69 7.30 0.27
N ASN A 146 -1.39 8.34 -0.52
CA ASN A 146 -1.29 9.71 -0.03
C ASN A 146 -2.64 10.25 0.47
N ASN A 147 -3.73 9.95 -0.23
CA ASN A 147 -5.08 10.31 0.21
C ASN A 147 -5.46 9.62 1.52
N TYR A 148 -5.14 8.33 1.65
CA TYR A 148 -5.32 7.58 2.89
C TYR A 148 -4.53 8.20 4.05
N ALA A 149 -3.25 8.49 3.85
CA ALA A 149 -2.39 9.16 4.83
C ALA A 149 -3.01 10.47 5.33
N ASN A 150 -3.44 11.34 4.42
CA ASN A 150 -4.05 12.62 4.74
C ASN A 150 -5.43 12.48 5.42
N TYR A 151 -6.22 11.49 5.02
CA TYR A 151 -7.47 11.15 5.68
C TYR A 151 -7.24 10.76 7.15
N ARG A 152 -6.26 9.89 7.43
CA ARG A 152 -5.91 9.46 8.80
C ARG A 152 -5.43 10.62 9.67
N LYS A 153 -4.56 11.49 9.12
CA LYS A 153 -4.14 12.74 9.80
C LYS A 153 -5.34 13.61 10.18
N SER A 154 -6.26 13.81 9.23
CA SER A 154 -7.45 14.64 9.42
C SER A 154 -8.42 14.05 10.44
N ALA A 155 -8.68 12.74 10.37
CA ALA A 155 -9.54 12.02 11.31
C ALA A 155 -9.00 12.10 12.75
N PHE A 156 -7.68 11.94 12.94
CA PHE A 156 -7.08 12.06 14.27
C PHE A 156 -7.16 13.49 14.81
N LYS A 157 -6.95 14.49 13.96
CA LYS A 157 -7.10 15.90 14.33
C LYS A 157 -8.51 16.23 14.81
N ASP A 158 -9.53 15.67 14.15
CA ASP A 158 -10.92 15.87 14.56
C ASP A 158 -11.26 15.13 15.87
N TYR A 159 -10.71 13.93 16.07
CA TYR A 159 -10.76 13.24 17.37
C TYR A 159 -10.11 14.07 18.49
N ALA A 160 -8.91 14.61 18.26
CA ALA A 160 -8.19 15.42 19.22
C ALA A 160 -8.99 16.67 19.63
N LYS A 161 -9.57 17.38 18.65
CA LYS A 161 -10.48 18.50 18.92
C LYS A 161 -11.66 18.05 19.78
N HIS A 162 -12.34 16.97 19.40
CA HIS A 162 -13.51 16.48 20.13
C HIS A 162 -13.18 16.14 21.59
N GLU A 163 -12.09 15.42 21.85
CA GLU A 163 -11.69 15.06 23.22
C GLU A 163 -11.29 16.28 24.07
N ILE A 164 -10.63 17.29 23.46
CA ILE A 164 -10.35 18.57 24.14
C ILE A 164 -11.66 19.30 24.47
N HIS A 165 -12.61 19.36 23.53
CA HIS A 165 -13.91 20.01 23.75
C HIS A 165 -14.78 19.29 24.78
N LYS A 166 -14.79 17.96 24.79
CA LYS A 166 -15.49 17.13 25.79
C LYS A 166 -15.01 17.44 27.20
N ASN A 167 -13.71 17.60 27.40
CA ASN A 167 -13.14 18.02 28.68
C ASN A 167 -13.50 19.45 29.09
N ASN A 168 -13.77 20.34 28.12
CA ASN A 168 -14.28 21.67 28.40
C ASN A 168 -15.78 21.64 28.80
N HIS A 169 -16.56 20.71 28.24
CA HIS A 169 -17.99 20.53 28.53
C HIS A 169 -18.31 19.63 29.71
N LEU A 170 -17.35 18.84 30.22
CA LEU A 170 -17.36 18.38 31.60
C LEU A 170 -17.42 19.64 32.46
N LYS A 171 -18.66 20.03 32.77
CA LYS A 171 -19.02 21.02 33.77
C LYS A 171 -18.20 20.63 34.97
N VAL A 172 -17.07 21.28 35.16
CA VAL A 172 -16.53 21.47 36.49
C VAL A 172 -17.75 21.98 37.22
N SER A 173 -18.27 21.20 38.16
CA SER A 173 -19.31 21.68 39.05
C SER A 173 -18.66 22.75 39.92
N LEU A 174 -18.27 23.88 39.31
CA LEU A 174 -17.92 25.14 39.95
C LEU A 174 -19.18 25.73 40.62
N LYS A 175 -20.37 25.17 40.31
CA LYS A 175 -21.62 25.46 40.98
C LYS A 175 -21.78 24.72 42.31
N ASP A 176 -21.00 23.67 42.59
CA ASP A 176 -20.90 23.14 43.96
C ASP A 176 -20.02 24.07 44.79
N ARG A 177 -20.66 25.04 45.46
CA ARG A 177 -20.01 25.97 46.40
C ARG A 177 -19.25 25.25 47.54
N ASN A 178 -19.46 23.94 47.70
CA ASN A 178 -18.85 23.09 48.72
C ASN A 178 -17.51 22.45 48.31
N LYS A 179 -17.03 22.62 47.06
CA LYS A 179 -15.71 22.09 46.64
C LYS A 179 -14.55 22.95 47.17
N SER A 180 -13.56 22.31 47.79
CA SER A 180 -12.35 22.98 48.28
C SER A 180 -11.56 23.64 47.14
N GLU A 181 -10.81 24.70 47.45
CA GLU A 181 -9.94 25.38 46.47
C GLU A 181 -8.86 24.46 45.91
N GLU A 182 -8.37 23.51 46.72
CA GLU A 182 -7.41 22.48 46.30
C GLU A 182 -7.99 21.57 45.21
N LEU A 183 -9.24 21.12 45.36
CA LEU A 183 -9.91 20.31 44.33
C LEU A 183 -10.06 21.06 43.01
N LYS A 184 -10.36 22.37 43.05
CA LYS A 184 -10.46 23.19 41.83
C LYS A 184 -9.11 23.35 41.12
N LYS A 185 -8.01 23.51 41.87
CA LYS A 185 -6.65 23.57 41.31
C LYS A 185 -6.27 22.24 40.67
N LEU A 186 -6.49 21.12 41.38
CA LEU A 186 -6.22 19.78 40.88
C LEU A 186 -7.02 19.47 39.60
N GLU A 187 -8.30 19.84 39.55
CA GLU A 187 -9.13 19.67 38.34
C GLU A 187 -8.62 20.48 37.16
N LYS A 188 -8.10 21.69 37.40
CA LYS A 188 -7.50 22.53 36.35
C LYS A 188 -6.18 21.94 35.84
N GLU A 189 -5.30 21.52 36.74
CA GLU A 189 -4.02 20.89 36.40
C GLU A 189 -4.22 19.59 35.61
N ASN A 190 -5.19 18.76 36.02
CA ASN A 190 -5.52 17.53 35.31
C ASN A 190 -6.05 17.80 33.90
N LYS A 191 -6.88 18.84 33.71
CA LYS A 191 -7.34 19.26 32.37
C LYS A 191 -6.20 19.73 31.48
N GLU A 192 -5.31 20.57 32.01
CA GLU A 192 -4.14 21.06 31.27
C GLU A 192 -3.20 19.92 30.87
N LYS A 193 -2.97 18.96 31.79
CA LYS A 193 -2.19 17.75 31.52
C LYS A 193 -2.81 16.92 30.40
N HIS A 194 -4.11 16.66 30.46
CA HIS A 194 -4.81 15.86 29.45
C HIS A 194 -4.82 16.53 28.07
N ILE A 195 -5.04 17.85 27.98
CA ILE A 195 -4.94 18.59 26.71
C ILE A 195 -3.53 18.46 26.13
N LYS A 196 -2.49 18.51 26.97
CA LYS A 196 -1.10 18.34 26.54
C LYS A 196 -0.84 16.93 26.02
N GLU A 197 -1.38 15.89 26.66
CA GLU A 197 -1.29 14.50 26.21
C GLU A 197 -1.96 14.30 24.85
N ILE A 198 -3.18 14.81 24.65
CA ILE A 198 -3.87 14.73 23.36
C ILE A 198 -3.07 15.42 22.25
N LYS A 199 -2.54 16.62 22.50
CA LYS A 199 -1.70 17.33 21.52
C LYS A 199 -0.41 16.58 21.18
N GLN A 200 0.16 15.86 22.15
CA GLN A 200 1.32 15.00 21.89
C GLN A 200 0.94 13.82 21.01
N LEU A 201 -0.21 13.18 21.26
CA LEU A 201 -0.73 12.11 20.41
C LEU A 201 -1.06 12.62 19.00
N GLU A 202 -1.64 13.81 18.87
CA GLU A 202 -1.92 14.45 17.57
C GLU A 202 -0.65 14.61 16.74
N LYS A 203 0.42 15.14 17.36
CA LYS A 203 1.72 15.27 16.68
C LYS A 203 2.34 13.93 16.30
N ARG A 204 2.18 12.89 17.15
CA ARG A 204 2.64 11.53 16.82
C ARG A 204 1.86 10.97 15.65
N ALA A 205 0.53 11.09 15.65
CA ALA A 205 -0.32 10.66 14.56
C ALA A 205 0.03 11.38 13.24
N GLU A 206 0.25 12.70 13.27
CA GLU A 206 0.68 13.48 12.11
C GLU A 206 2.00 12.97 11.52
N THR A 207 2.94 12.58 12.39
CA THR A 207 4.23 12.03 11.96
C THR A 207 4.06 10.61 11.44
N LEU A 208 3.32 9.76 12.14
CA LEU A 208 3.14 8.34 11.82
C LEU A 208 2.38 8.15 10.50
N PHE A 209 1.33 8.94 10.28
CA PHE A 209 0.55 8.89 9.04
C PHE A 209 1.17 9.74 7.93
N ASP A 210 2.40 10.20 8.06
CA ASP A 210 3.10 10.80 6.92
C ASP A 210 3.41 9.75 5.86
N TYR A 211 3.24 10.10 4.58
CA TYR A 211 3.44 9.18 3.46
C TYR A 211 4.79 8.44 3.55
N LEU A 212 5.86 9.17 3.87
CA LEU A 212 7.21 8.61 3.94
C LEU A 212 7.46 7.77 5.19
N ASN A 213 6.60 7.89 6.21
CA ASN A 213 6.70 7.13 7.46
C ASN A 213 5.78 5.90 7.49
N LEU A 214 4.88 5.75 6.51
CA LEU A 214 4.11 4.53 6.34
C LEU A 214 5.06 3.39 5.98
N LYS A 215 5.07 2.36 6.82
CA LYS A 215 5.94 1.19 6.62
C LYS A 215 5.39 0.29 5.53
N TYR A 216 6.30 -0.40 4.86
CA TYR A 216 5.96 -1.42 3.87
C TYR A 216 5.52 -2.70 4.59
N ARG A 217 4.49 -3.38 4.07
CA ARG A 217 3.98 -4.62 4.69
C ARG A 217 4.82 -5.83 4.35
N LEU A 218 5.36 -5.88 3.13
CA LEU A 218 6.14 -7.01 2.62
C LEU A 218 7.63 -6.68 2.55
N SER A 219 8.44 -7.67 2.93
CA SER A 219 9.88 -7.68 2.73
C SER A 219 10.24 -8.05 1.29
N GLU A 220 11.45 -7.69 0.85
CA GLU A 220 11.98 -8.10 -0.47
C GLU A 220 11.90 -9.61 -0.69
N ARG A 221 12.14 -10.40 0.36
CA ARG A 221 12.12 -11.86 0.31
C ARG A 221 10.71 -12.39 0.11
N GLU A 222 9.71 -11.84 0.80
CA GLU A 222 8.30 -12.19 0.62
C GLU A 222 7.82 -11.82 -0.79
N ILE A 223 8.12 -10.60 -1.24
CA ILE A 223 7.75 -10.14 -2.59
C ILE A 223 8.34 -11.10 -3.64
N LYS A 224 9.63 -11.43 -3.54
CA LYS A 224 10.29 -12.33 -4.48
C LYS A 224 9.65 -13.70 -4.52
N VAL A 225 9.29 -14.27 -3.37
CA VAL A 225 8.62 -15.58 -3.29
C VAL A 225 7.24 -15.52 -3.95
N VAL A 226 6.42 -14.51 -3.62
CA VAL A 226 5.07 -14.33 -4.20
C VAL A 226 5.14 -14.13 -5.71
N VAL A 227 6.04 -13.27 -6.19
CA VAL A 227 6.23 -13.00 -7.62
C VAL A 227 6.60 -14.28 -8.37
N MET A 228 7.54 -15.09 -7.84
CA MET A 228 7.95 -16.34 -8.49
C MET A 228 6.86 -17.42 -8.42
N TYR A 229 6.11 -17.48 -7.34
CA TYR A 229 5.05 -18.48 -7.14
C TYR A 229 3.87 -18.24 -8.10
N TYR A 230 3.40 -16.99 -8.21
CA TYR A 230 2.28 -16.63 -9.10
C TYR A 230 2.72 -16.15 -10.50
N GLY A 231 4.02 -16.04 -10.75
CA GLY A 231 4.57 -15.60 -12.04
C GLY A 231 4.18 -14.16 -12.39
N LEU A 232 4.26 -13.23 -11.44
CA LEU A 232 3.77 -11.85 -11.60
C LEU A 232 4.70 -10.95 -12.43
N ASP A 233 5.96 -11.36 -12.61
CA ASP A 233 6.98 -10.66 -13.39
C ASP A 233 6.91 -10.96 -14.90
N GLY A 234 5.84 -11.64 -15.35
CA GLY A 234 5.63 -12.05 -16.73
C GLY A 234 6.28 -13.39 -17.09
N HIS A 235 6.79 -14.12 -16.10
CA HIS A 235 7.21 -15.52 -16.25
C HIS A 235 6.12 -16.50 -15.83
N GLU A 236 6.28 -17.78 -16.20
CA GLU A 236 5.41 -18.86 -15.73
C GLU A 236 5.57 -19.06 -14.21
N LYS A 237 4.46 -19.49 -13.59
CA LYS A 237 4.44 -19.91 -12.17
C LYS A 237 5.50 -20.97 -11.91
N LYS A 238 6.24 -20.82 -10.82
CA LYS A 238 7.30 -21.77 -10.44
C LYS A 238 6.83 -22.71 -9.34
N ALA A 239 7.20 -23.99 -9.48
CA ALA A 239 7.01 -24.95 -8.40
C ALA A 239 7.93 -24.63 -7.21
N PHE A 240 7.52 -25.05 -6.01
CA PHE A 240 8.28 -24.84 -4.77
C PHE A 240 9.77 -25.21 -4.89
N SER A 241 10.08 -26.36 -5.50
CA SER A 241 11.46 -26.81 -5.72
C SER A 241 12.30 -25.84 -6.56
N GLN A 242 11.71 -25.25 -7.60
CA GLN A 242 12.38 -24.27 -8.46
C GLN A 242 12.60 -22.93 -7.73
N ILE A 243 11.66 -22.53 -6.89
CA ILE A 243 11.78 -21.33 -6.06
C ILE A 243 12.83 -21.53 -4.97
N ALA A 244 12.82 -22.68 -4.30
CA ALA A 244 13.80 -23.06 -3.28
C ALA A 244 15.23 -23.02 -3.84
N GLU A 245 15.45 -23.59 -5.02
CA GLU A 245 16.75 -23.57 -5.71
C GLU A 245 17.19 -22.13 -6.05
N ALA A 246 16.30 -21.32 -6.62
CA ALA A 246 16.61 -19.97 -7.07
C ALA A 246 16.81 -18.96 -5.91
N THR A 247 16.13 -19.18 -4.79
CA THR A 247 16.19 -18.31 -3.61
C THR A 247 17.16 -18.78 -2.54
N LYS A 248 17.61 -20.04 -2.62
CA LYS A 248 18.41 -20.75 -1.59
C LYS A 248 17.71 -20.81 -0.23
N ILE A 249 16.39 -20.99 -0.26
CA ILE A 249 15.52 -21.16 0.90
C ILE A 249 15.06 -22.61 0.91
N ASP A 250 15.07 -23.28 2.07
CA ASP A 250 14.50 -24.63 2.20
C ASP A 250 12.97 -24.61 2.10
N ASP A 251 12.38 -25.74 1.73
CA ASP A 251 10.94 -25.85 1.44
C ASP A 251 10.06 -25.45 2.63
N ASP A 252 10.42 -25.84 3.86
CA ASP A 252 9.66 -25.51 5.07
C ASP A 252 9.64 -24.00 5.33
N ASN A 253 10.79 -23.34 5.18
CA ASN A 253 10.87 -21.88 5.31
C ASN A 253 10.21 -21.15 4.13
N LEU A 254 10.22 -21.74 2.93
CA LEU A 254 9.55 -21.18 1.77
C LEU A 254 8.02 -21.16 1.96
N ASP A 255 7.45 -22.24 2.48
CA ASP A 255 6.02 -22.33 2.81
C ASP A 255 5.62 -21.28 3.86
N LYS A 256 6.43 -21.12 4.92
CA LYS A 256 6.21 -20.08 5.94
C LYS A 256 6.26 -18.67 5.35
N ILE A 257 7.20 -18.38 4.46
CA ILE A 257 7.31 -17.07 3.81
C ILE A 257 6.11 -16.80 2.92
N LEU A 258 5.69 -17.78 2.11
CA LEU A 258 4.52 -17.62 1.25
C LEU A 258 3.26 -17.39 2.09
N LYS A 259 3.01 -18.20 3.12
CA LYS A 259 1.86 -18.04 4.02
C LYS A 259 1.88 -16.70 4.76
N GLY A 260 3.04 -16.30 5.31
CA GLY A 260 3.22 -15.00 5.94
C GLY A 260 2.95 -13.84 5.00
N ALA A 261 3.40 -13.93 3.74
CA ALA A 261 3.11 -12.95 2.71
C ALA A 261 1.61 -12.91 2.37
N MET A 262 0.97 -14.07 2.18
CA MET A 262 -0.48 -14.14 1.90
C MET A 262 -1.32 -13.56 3.04
N PHE A 263 -0.95 -13.83 4.30
CA PHE A 263 -1.56 -13.20 5.46
C PHE A 263 -1.39 -11.68 5.42
N LYS A 264 -0.19 -11.18 5.08
CA LYS A 264 0.07 -9.74 4.89
C LYS A 264 -0.59 -9.12 3.66
N LEU A 265 -1.08 -9.89 2.70
CA LEU A 265 -1.90 -9.35 1.61
C LEU A 265 -3.35 -9.18 2.03
N SER A 266 -3.82 -10.05 2.92
CA SER A 266 -5.19 -10.02 3.40
C SER A 266 -5.53 -8.75 4.18
N ASN A 267 -6.83 -8.55 4.37
CA ASN A 267 -7.41 -7.51 5.23
C ASN A 267 -7.17 -7.83 6.72
N VAL A 268 -5.91 -7.85 7.13
CA VAL A 268 -5.55 -7.77 8.54
C VAL A 268 -5.76 -6.32 8.94
N ASP A 269 -6.73 -6.06 9.84
CA ASP A 269 -6.85 -4.79 10.55
C ASP A 269 -5.56 -4.58 11.37
N GLU A 270 -4.51 -4.08 10.73
CA GLU A 270 -3.29 -3.75 11.41
C GLU A 270 -3.58 -2.54 12.30
N LYS A 271 -3.68 -2.80 13.60
CA LYS A 271 -3.76 -1.75 14.61
C LYS A 271 -2.49 -0.92 14.49
N VAL A 272 -2.61 0.26 13.90
CA VAL A 272 -1.56 1.26 13.94
C VAL A 272 -1.45 1.74 15.39
N GLU A 273 -0.43 1.28 16.12
CA GLU A 273 -0.15 1.72 17.49
C GLU A 273 0.33 3.18 17.50
N LEU A 274 -0.33 4.03 18.30
CA LEU A 274 -0.09 5.48 18.43
C LEU A 274 0.59 5.86 19.75
#